data_AF-A0A938T2W9-F1
#
_entry.id   AF-A0A938T2W9-F1
#
_cell.length_a   1.000
_cell.length_b   1.000
_cell.length_c   1.000
_cell.angle_alpha   90.00
_cell.angle_beta   90.00
_cell.angle_gamma   90.00
#
_symmetry.space_group_name_H-M   'P 1'
#
loop_
_entity.id
_entity.type
_entity.pdbx_description
1 polymer ?
#
loop_
_entity_poly.entity_id
_entity_poly.type
_entity_poly.pdbx_seq_one_letter_code
_entity_poly.pdbx_strand_id
1 'polypeptide(L)'
;MVSKTIFFPSCLRRAWNLYYFLCCGILAKKGGVAIVQTIDEKDWKTLKQKLVRSKQIPELALGDVEKEYVSSRGVDILRLHATDFVNKRLAPALPKNDGRQTPLKGHPVFIAQHATGTSDRSKVEKFHGIQAGMKLTDQEVSYIVSVILRWIQEQTGEPV
;
A
#
# COMPACT_ATOMS: atom_id res chain seq x y z
N MET A 1 32.34 -0.09 -17.14
CA MET A 1 31.81 1.00 -18.00
C MET A 1 30.71 0.36 -18.85
N VAL A 2 29.41 0.68 -18.76
CA VAL A 2 28.77 1.98 -18.61
C VAL A 2 27.44 1.79 -17.88
N SER A 3 27.23 2.51 -16.77
CA SER A 3 25.91 2.69 -16.16
C SER A 3 25.02 3.45 -17.14
N LYS A 4 23.95 2.83 -17.64
CA LYS A 4 22.88 3.54 -18.35
C LYS A 4 21.94 4.14 -17.32
N THR A 5 22.32 5.31 -16.81
CA THR A 5 21.43 6.21 -16.09
C THR A 5 20.34 6.68 -17.05
N ILE A 6 19.10 6.22 -16.86
CA ILE A 6 17.95 6.70 -17.63
C ILE A 6 17.60 8.10 -17.11
N PHE A 7 18.02 9.12 -17.86
CA PHE A 7 17.70 10.52 -17.63
C PHE A 7 16.30 10.81 -18.18
N PHE A 8 15.31 10.99 -17.31
CA PHE A 8 13.98 11.43 -17.72
C PHE A 8 13.97 12.97 -17.89
N PRO A 9 13.64 13.51 -19.08
CA PRO A 9 13.61 14.95 -19.30
C PRO A 9 12.47 15.61 -18.50
N SER A 10 12.76 16.80 -17.98
CA SER A 10 11.94 17.61 -17.07
C SER A 10 10.51 17.91 -17.55
N CYS A 11 10.22 17.79 -18.86
CA CYS A 11 8.87 17.98 -19.42
C CYS A 11 7.89 16.84 -19.08
N LEU A 12 8.36 15.58 -18.99
CA LEU A 12 7.48 14.42 -18.71
C LEU A 12 7.02 14.36 -17.24
N ARG A 13 7.76 15.01 -16.33
CA ARG A 13 7.38 15.12 -14.91
C ARG A 13 6.16 16.02 -14.67
N ARG A 14 5.89 16.94 -15.60
CA ARG A 14 4.81 17.94 -15.50
C ARG A 14 3.48 17.43 -16.06
N ALA A 15 3.53 16.62 -17.13
CA ALA A 15 2.35 15.95 -17.69
C ALA A 15 1.78 14.85 -16.77
N TRP A 16 2.65 14.13 -16.05
CA TRP A 16 2.23 13.09 -15.09
C TRP A 16 1.56 13.65 -13.82
N ASN A 17 2.05 14.79 -13.32
CA ASN A 17 1.39 15.50 -12.21
C ASN A 17 0.00 16.01 -12.60
N LEU A 18 -0.21 16.39 -13.86
CA LEU A 18 -1.55 16.81 -14.32
C LEU A 18 -2.54 15.65 -14.37
N TYR A 19 -2.13 14.44 -14.76
CA TYR A 19 -3.03 13.28 -14.76
C TYR A 19 -3.46 12.89 -13.33
N TYR A 20 -2.56 13.01 -12.36
CA TYR A 20 -2.87 12.84 -10.94
C TYR A 20 -3.84 13.93 -10.42
N PHE A 21 -3.67 15.17 -10.88
CA PHE A 21 -4.55 16.29 -10.53
C PHE A 21 -5.94 16.24 -11.19
N LEU A 22 -6.08 15.60 -12.36
CA LEU A 22 -7.34 15.57 -13.10
C LEU A 22 -8.26 14.39 -12.73
N CYS A 23 -7.73 13.27 -12.22
CA CYS A 23 -8.57 12.16 -11.72
C CYS A 23 -9.08 12.37 -10.28
N CYS A 24 -8.44 13.24 -9.48
CA CYS A 24 -8.94 13.68 -8.18
C CYS A 24 -9.51 15.09 -8.31
N GLY A 25 -10.81 15.19 -8.57
CA GLY A 25 -11.50 16.47 -8.61
C GLY A 25 -11.32 17.28 -7.32
N ILE A 26 -10.95 18.56 -7.52
CA ILE A 26 -11.03 19.72 -6.61
C ILE A 26 -9.78 20.04 -5.77
N LEU A 27 -8.99 20.98 -6.33
CA LEU A 27 -8.38 22.18 -5.73
C LEU A 27 -8.26 22.27 -4.19
N ALA A 28 -7.02 22.42 -3.69
CA ALA A 28 -6.54 23.67 -3.10
C ALA A 28 -5.07 23.54 -2.65
N LYS A 29 -4.19 24.40 -3.17
CA LYS A 29 -2.91 24.68 -2.51
C LYS A 29 -3.21 25.51 -1.25
N LYS A 30 -3.05 24.91 -0.07
CA LYS A 30 -2.52 25.58 1.13
C LYS A 30 -1.56 24.59 1.79
N GLY A 31 -0.41 25.09 2.24
CA GLY A 31 0.64 24.32 2.88
C GLY A 31 0.19 23.64 4.17
N GLY A 32 -0.48 22.52 4.03
CA GLY A 32 -0.68 21.52 5.06
C GLY A 32 -0.16 20.21 4.48
N VAL A 33 0.81 19.60 5.16
CA VAL A 33 1.13 18.18 4.96
C VAL A 33 -0.21 17.45 4.97
N ALA A 34 -0.57 16.78 3.88
CA ALA A 34 -1.79 15.99 3.85
C ALA A 34 -1.66 14.93 4.95
N ILE A 35 -2.34 15.14 6.07
CA ILE A 35 -2.29 14.26 7.22
C ILE A 35 -3.05 13.01 6.78
N VAL A 36 -2.32 12.05 6.23
CA VAL A 36 -2.86 10.74 5.92
C VAL A 36 -3.30 10.13 7.24
N GLN A 37 -4.52 9.61 7.29
CA GLN A 37 -5.01 8.90 8.47
C GLN A 37 -4.15 7.67 8.70
N THR A 38 -3.17 7.80 9.60
CA THR A 38 -2.40 6.69 10.15
C THR A 38 -3.30 5.88 11.07
N ILE A 39 -3.27 4.55 10.97
CA ILE A 39 -3.94 3.68 11.93
C ILE A 39 -3.47 4.03 13.35
N ASP A 40 -4.40 4.09 14.31
CA ASP A 40 -4.07 4.36 15.70
C ASP A 40 -3.15 3.25 16.25
N GLU A 41 -2.24 3.62 17.15
CA GLU A 41 -1.25 2.68 17.71
C GLU A 41 -1.91 1.52 18.45
N LYS A 42 -3.04 1.76 19.12
CA LYS A 42 -3.81 0.72 19.81
C LYS A 42 -4.40 -0.27 18.81
N ASP A 43 -5.06 0.24 17.77
CA ASP A 43 -5.68 -0.59 16.74
C ASP A 43 -4.65 -1.41 15.97
N TRP A 44 -3.49 -0.81 15.69
CA TRP A 44 -2.37 -1.49 15.06
C TRP A 44 -1.85 -2.65 15.93
N LYS A 45 -1.67 -2.45 17.23
CA LYS A 45 -1.28 -3.52 18.17
C LYS A 45 -2.32 -4.64 18.22
N THR A 46 -3.60 -4.29 18.30
CA THR A 46 -4.69 -5.26 18.30
C THR A 46 -4.74 -6.07 17.01
N LEU A 47 -4.55 -5.42 15.85
CA LEU A 47 -4.48 -6.09 14.56
C LEU A 47 -3.31 -7.08 14.51
N LYS A 48 -2.09 -6.67 14.92
CA LYS A 48 -0.92 -7.56 14.95
C LYS A 48 -1.17 -8.80 15.83
N GLN A 49 -1.74 -8.62 17.02
CA GLN A 49 -2.09 -9.73 17.90
C GLN A 49 -3.09 -10.69 17.24
N LYS A 50 -4.09 -10.15 16.54
CA LYS A 50 -5.09 -10.94 15.80
C LYS A 50 -4.45 -11.74 14.66
N LEU A 51 -3.56 -11.12 13.88
CA LEU A 51 -2.83 -11.76 12.78
C LEU A 51 -1.97 -12.92 13.30
N VAL A 52 -1.15 -12.69 14.33
CA VAL A 52 -0.28 -13.71 14.95
C VAL A 52 -1.09 -14.86 15.53
N ARG A 53 -2.17 -14.57 16.28
CA ARG A 53 -3.03 -15.60 16.90
C ARG A 53 -3.68 -16.51 15.86
N SER A 54 -3.96 -16.00 14.66
CA SER A 54 -4.65 -16.76 13.62
C SER A 54 -3.80 -17.88 13.01
N LYS A 55 -2.47 -17.80 13.08
CA LYS A 55 -1.51 -18.71 12.43
C LYS A 55 -1.68 -18.88 10.92
N GLN A 56 -2.49 -18.04 10.26
CA GLN A 56 -2.76 -18.10 8.83
C GLN A 56 -1.88 -17.15 8.01
N ILE A 57 -1.25 -16.20 8.68
CA ILE A 57 -0.41 -15.19 8.06
C ILE A 57 1.04 -15.67 8.18
N PRO A 58 1.79 -15.74 7.07
CA PRO A 58 3.20 -16.08 7.12
C PRO A 58 3.99 -15.01 7.86
N GLU A 59 5.00 -15.44 8.62
CA GLU A 59 5.99 -14.52 9.16
C GLU A 59 6.85 -14.01 8.00
N LEU A 60 6.69 -12.73 7.67
CA LEU A 60 7.35 -12.08 6.55
C LEU A 60 8.20 -10.92 7.05
N ALA A 61 9.30 -10.68 6.35
CA ALA A 61 10.16 -9.52 6.55
C ALA A 61 10.56 -8.95 5.18
N LEU A 62 10.87 -7.66 5.14
CA LEU A 62 11.47 -7.05 3.94
C LEU A 62 12.94 -7.49 3.83
N GLY A 63 13.35 -7.93 2.63
CA GLY A 63 14.74 -8.15 2.30
C GLY A 63 15.46 -6.84 2.00
N ASP A 64 16.77 -6.90 1.79
CA ASP A 64 17.60 -5.71 1.59
C ASP A 64 17.19 -4.93 0.32
N VAL A 65 16.85 -5.64 -0.75
CA VAL A 65 16.40 -5.04 -2.01
C VAL A 65 15.10 -4.26 -1.83
N GLU A 66 14.15 -4.81 -1.07
CA GLU A 66 12.89 -4.11 -0.82
C GLU A 66 13.06 -2.92 0.12
N LYS A 67 13.95 -3.03 1.12
CA LYS A 67 14.30 -1.90 2.01
C LYS A 67 15.00 -0.77 1.24
N GLU A 68 15.92 -1.11 0.34
CA GLU A 68 16.57 -0.14 -0.55
C GLU A 68 15.55 0.51 -1.50
N TYR A 69 14.59 -0.26 -2.01
CA TYR A 69 13.50 0.29 -2.82
C TYR A 69 12.69 1.34 -2.02
N VAL A 70 12.33 1.02 -0.78
CA VAL A 70 11.60 1.95 0.09
C VAL A 70 12.39 3.24 0.31
N SER A 71 13.66 3.10 0.65
CA SER A 71 14.56 4.23 0.97
C SER A 71 14.83 5.11 -0.26
N SER A 72 15.02 4.51 -1.44
CA SER A 72 15.37 5.23 -2.67
C SER A 72 14.18 5.94 -3.34
N ARG A 73 12.96 5.43 -3.19
CA ARG A 73 11.76 6.02 -3.82
C ARG A 73 11.03 7.00 -2.91
N GLY A 74 11.09 6.77 -1.60
CA GLY A 74 10.35 7.54 -0.61
C GLY A 74 8.89 7.14 -0.48
N VAL A 75 8.28 7.61 0.62
CA VAL A 75 6.95 7.19 1.06
C VAL A 75 5.83 7.60 0.13
N ASP A 76 5.91 8.79 -0.48
CA ASP A 76 4.85 9.26 -1.37
C ASP A 76 4.66 8.36 -2.60
N ILE A 77 5.78 7.85 -3.15
CA ILE A 77 5.74 6.90 -4.25
C ILE A 77 5.22 5.53 -3.79
N LEU A 78 5.62 5.07 -2.60
CA LEU A 78 5.08 3.84 -2.03
C LEU A 78 3.57 3.91 -1.81
N ARG A 79 3.08 5.04 -1.29
CA ARG A 79 1.65 5.29 -1.09
C ARG A 79 0.91 5.23 -2.41
N LEU A 80 1.44 5.90 -3.45
CA LEU A 80 0.87 5.84 -4.80
C LEU A 80 0.78 4.38 -5.30
N HIS A 81 1.87 3.61 -5.19
CA HIS A 81 1.88 2.21 -5.61
C HIS A 81 0.90 1.36 -4.80
N ALA A 82 0.81 1.58 -3.50
CA ALA A 82 -0.12 0.86 -2.63
C ALA A 82 -1.58 1.15 -3.03
N THR A 83 -1.95 2.42 -3.19
CA THR A 83 -3.27 2.82 -3.66
C THR A 83 -3.59 2.20 -5.02
N ASP A 84 -2.67 2.26 -5.97
CA ASP A 84 -2.83 1.67 -7.29
C ASP A 84 -3.05 0.16 -7.24
N PHE A 85 -2.28 -0.55 -6.42
CA PHE A 85 -2.37 -2.00 -6.29
C PHE A 85 -3.66 -2.42 -5.61
N VAL A 86 -4.07 -1.74 -4.54
CA VAL A 86 -5.34 -1.99 -3.86
C VAL A 86 -6.51 -1.72 -4.80
N ASN A 87 -6.53 -0.59 -5.51
CA ASN A 87 -7.59 -0.25 -6.45
C ASN A 87 -7.71 -1.23 -7.60
N LYS A 88 -6.59 -1.67 -8.17
CA LYS A 88 -6.59 -2.56 -9.33
C LYS A 88 -6.87 -4.02 -8.95
N ARG A 89 -6.40 -4.48 -7.78
CA ARG A 89 -6.37 -5.91 -7.43
C ARG A 89 -7.28 -6.31 -6.28
N LEU A 90 -7.77 -5.38 -5.47
CA LEU A 90 -8.52 -5.69 -4.24
C LEU A 90 -9.85 -4.93 -4.11
N ALA A 91 -9.93 -3.73 -4.67
CA ALA A 91 -11.13 -2.89 -4.61
C ALA A 91 -12.33 -3.38 -5.40
N PRO A 92 -12.20 -4.09 -6.55
CA PRO A 92 -13.36 -4.63 -7.25
C PRO A 92 -14.13 -5.61 -6.35
N ALA A 93 -15.45 -5.64 -6.49
CA ALA A 93 -16.33 -6.56 -5.75
C ALA A 93 -15.92 -8.03 -5.94
N LEU A 94 -15.50 -8.37 -7.16
CA LEU A 94 -14.99 -9.68 -7.55
C LEU A 94 -13.61 -9.51 -8.19
N PRO A 95 -12.52 -9.51 -7.40
CA PRO A 95 -11.18 -9.40 -7.94
C PRO A 95 -10.83 -10.57 -8.86
N LYS A 96 -10.09 -10.27 -9.93
CA LYS A 96 -9.58 -11.32 -10.81
C LYS A 96 -8.58 -12.19 -10.06
N ASN A 97 -8.76 -13.50 -10.12
CA ASN A 97 -7.93 -14.50 -9.42
C ASN A 97 -7.89 -14.28 -7.90
N ASP A 98 -9.03 -14.02 -7.26
CA ASP A 98 -9.10 -13.85 -5.80
C ASP A 98 -8.48 -15.05 -5.06
N GLY A 99 -7.66 -14.77 -4.04
CA GLY A 99 -6.76 -15.71 -3.37
C GLY A 99 -5.35 -15.85 -4.00
N ARG A 100 -5.15 -15.39 -5.25
CA ARG A 100 -3.86 -15.44 -5.97
C ARG A 100 -3.53 -14.15 -6.75
N GLN A 101 -4.26 -13.07 -6.52
CA GLN A 101 -4.12 -11.80 -7.25
C GLN A 101 -2.84 -11.03 -6.91
N THR A 102 -2.28 -11.27 -5.70
CA THR A 102 -1.14 -10.53 -5.17
C THR A 102 0.10 -11.43 -5.18
N PRO A 103 1.13 -11.11 -5.99
CA PRO A 103 2.40 -11.84 -5.96
C PRO A 103 3.01 -11.87 -4.55
N LEU A 104 3.85 -12.86 -4.24
CA LEU A 104 4.50 -12.93 -2.92
C LEU A 104 5.80 -12.09 -2.85
N LYS A 105 6.40 -11.76 -4.00
CA LYS A 105 7.73 -11.11 -4.10
C LYS A 105 7.73 -9.99 -5.15
N GLY A 106 8.79 -9.19 -5.15
CA GLY A 106 9.11 -8.23 -6.22
C GLY A 106 8.72 -6.78 -5.93
N HIS A 107 7.88 -6.53 -4.93
CA HIS A 107 7.59 -5.17 -4.45
C HIS A 107 7.27 -5.18 -2.96
N PRO A 108 7.77 -4.21 -2.15
CA PRO A 108 7.56 -4.17 -0.70
C PRO A 108 6.07 -4.18 -0.32
N VAL A 109 5.23 -3.46 -1.08
CA VAL A 109 3.77 -3.46 -0.90
C VAL A 109 3.15 -4.86 -0.98
N PHE A 110 3.63 -5.73 -1.87
CA PHE A 110 3.06 -7.08 -1.98
C PHE A 110 3.38 -7.93 -0.76
N ILE A 111 4.63 -7.85 -0.28
CA ILE A 111 5.06 -8.53 0.95
C ILE A 111 4.23 -8.00 2.13
N ALA A 112 4.07 -6.68 2.22
CA ALA A 112 3.25 -6.04 3.24
C ALA A 112 1.80 -6.52 3.18
N GLN A 113 1.18 -6.60 2.00
CA GLN A 113 -0.20 -7.08 1.85
C GLN A 113 -0.39 -8.50 2.39
N HIS A 114 0.59 -9.39 2.20
CA HIS A 114 0.53 -10.73 2.79
C HIS A 114 0.73 -10.68 4.30
N ALA A 115 1.66 -9.87 4.80
CA ALA A 115 1.95 -9.74 6.22
C ALA A 115 0.80 -9.10 7.02
N THR A 116 0.01 -8.21 6.39
CA THR A 116 -1.11 -7.51 7.03
C THR A 116 -2.45 -8.18 6.84
N GLY A 117 -2.53 -9.29 6.08
CA GLY A 117 -3.80 -9.96 5.80
C GLY A 117 -4.69 -9.19 4.81
N THR A 118 -4.08 -8.41 3.91
CA THR A 118 -4.78 -7.63 2.88
C THR A 118 -4.45 -8.13 1.46
N SER A 119 -4.09 -9.40 1.30
CA SER A 119 -3.71 -9.99 0.01
C SER A 119 -4.88 -10.51 -0.83
N ASP A 120 -6.01 -10.82 -0.19
CA ASP A 120 -7.27 -11.26 -0.81
C ASP A 120 -8.51 -10.82 -0.03
N ARG A 121 -9.71 -10.98 -0.60
CA ARG A 121 -10.97 -10.55 0.04
C ARG A 121 -11.29 -11.31 1.31
N SER A 122 -11.05 -12.62 1.35
CA SER A 122 -11.35 -13.46 2.51
C SER A 122 -10.52 -13.08 3.73
N LYS A 123 -9.24 -12.76 3.54
CA LYS A 123 -8.38 -12.24 4.61
C LYS A 123 -8.82 -10.83 5.03
N VAL A 124 -9.16 -9.97 4.07
CA VAL A 124 -9.67 -8.62 4.35
C VAL A 124 -10.92 -8.68 5.24
N GLU A 125 -11.88 -9.51 4.89
CA GLU A 125 -13.10 -9.72 5.67
C GLU A 125 -12.79 -10.23 7.07
N LYS A 126 -11.95 -11.27 7.17
CA LYS A 126 -11.61 -11.89 8.45
C LYS A 126 -10.85 -10.95 9.39
N PHE A 127 -9.83 -10.25 8.89
CA PHE A 127 -8.91 -9.49 9.74
C PHE A 127 -9.38 -8.05 9.94
N HIS A 128 -9.93 -7.42 8.90
CA HIS A 128 -10.32 -6.02 8.90
C HIS A 128 -11.83 -5.79 9.00
N GLY A 129 -12.65 -6.84 8.91
CA GLY A 129 -14.10 -6.73 9.05
C GLY A 129 -14.79 -6.10 7.83
N ILE A 130 -14.10 -6.00 6.70
CA ILE A 130 -14.63 -5.42 5.47
C ILE A 130 -15.23 -6.53 4.60
N GLN A 131 -16.55 -6.50 4.42
CA GLN A 131 -17.31 -7.60 3.80
C GLN A 131 -16.81 -7.96 2.39
N ALA A 132 -16.65 -9.26 2.12
CA ALA A 132 -16.29 -9.73 0.78
C ALA A 132 -17.47 -9.60 -0.22
N GLY A 133 -17.17 -9.58 -1.52
CA GLY A 133 -18.20 -9.50 -2.57
C GLY A 133 -18.77 -8.11 -2.84
N MET A 134 -18.35 -7.09 -2.08
CA MET A 134 -18.69 -5.68 -2.32
C MET A 134 -17.47 -4.91 -2.78
N LYS A 135 -17.67 -3.89 -3.62
CA LYS A 135 -16.61 -2.98 -4.04
C LYS A 135 -16.14 -2.19 -2.83
N LEU A 136 -14.82 -2.08 -2.64
CA LEU A 136 -14.27 -1.22 -1.59
C LEU A 136 -14.63 0.25 -1.85
N THR A 137 -14.96 0.92 -0.76
CA THR A 137 -15.07 2.37 -0.69
C THR A 137 -13.68 3.02 -0.65
N ASP A 138 -13.60 4.29 -1.02
CA ASP A 138 -12.33 5.04 -0.98
C ASP A 138 -11.75 5.13 0.44
N GLN A 139 -12.62 5.12 1.46
CA GLN A 139 -12.22 5.09 2.87
C GLN A 139 -11.57 3.76 3.25
N GLU A 140 -12.19 2.64 2.85
CA GLU A 140 -11.63 1.30 3.10
C GLU A 140 -10.31 1.09 2.34
N VAL A 141 -10.21 1.59 1.11
CA VAL A 141 -8.96 1.59 0.34
C VAL A 141 -7.89 2.38 1.08
N SER A 142 -8.22 3.59 1.55
CA SER A 142 -7.28 4.44 2.28
C SER A 142 -6.82 3.80 3.59
N TYR A 143 -7.72 3.14 4.32
CA TYR A 143 -7.40 2.36 5.51
C TYR A 143 -6.46 1.18 5.20
N ILE A 144 -6.74 0.39 4.16
CA ILE A 144 -5.87 -0.72 3.77
C ILE A 144 -4.47 -0.20 3.39
N VAL A 145 -4.40 0.91 2.66
CA VAL A 145 -3.13 1.55 2.30
C VAL A 145 -2.37 2.01 3.55
N SER A 146 -3.04 2.61 4.54
CA SER A 146 -2.37 3.06 5.76
C SER A 146 -1.82 1.88 6.58
N VAL A 147 -2.56 0.77 6.64
CA VAL A 147 -2.10 -0.49 7.26
C VAL A 147 -0.85 -1.03 6.57
N ILE A 148 -0.85 -1.09 5.23
CA ILE A 148 0.31 -1.55 4.43
C ILE A 148 1.54 -0.69 4.71
N LEU A 149 1.38 0.64 4.65
CA LEU A 149 2.49 1.55 4.85
C LEU A 149 3.00 1.53 6.30
N ARG A 150 2.10 1.38 7.29
CA ARG A 150 2.48 1.23 8.70
C ARG A 150 3.34 -0.01 8.92
N TRP A 151 3.03 -1.11 8.26
CA TRP A 151 3.88 -2.31 8.34
C TRP A 151 5.26 -2.07 7.73
N ILE A 152 5.33 -1.44 6.55
CA ILE A 152 6.60 -1.11 5.88
C ILE A 152 7.46 -0.18 6.75
N GLN A 153 6.83 0.80 7.41
CA GLN A 153 7.47 1.69 8.37
C GLN A 153 8.17 0.91 9.48
N GLU A 154 7.48 -0.05 10.11
CA GLU A 154 8.09 -0.84 11.20
C GLU A 154 9.27 -1.70 10.71
N GLN A 155 9.25 -2.14 9.45
CA GLN A 155 10.31 -2.95 8.86
C GLN A 155 11.56 -2.15 8.46
N THR A 156 11.40 -0.85 8.19
CA THR A 156 12.47 0.03 7.67
C THR A 156 12.95 1.06 8.68
N GLY A 157 12.11 1.44 9.64
CA GLY A 157 12.35 2.54 10.57
C GLY A 157 12.12 3.93 9.96
N GLU A 158 11.75 4.01 8.68
CA GLU A 158 11.56 5.27 7.95
C GLU A 158 10.20 5.91 8.28
N PRO A 159 10.11 7.23 8.52
CA PRO A 159 8.85 7.90 8.82
C PRO A 159 7.91 7.91 7.59
N VAL A 160 6.62 7.64 7.82
CA VAL A 160 5.57 7.52 6.79
C VAL A 160 4.46 8.54 6.98
#